data_AF-A0AA49FLF0-F1
#
_entry.id   AF-A0AA49FLF0-F1
#
_cell.length_a   1.000
_cell.length_b   1.000
_cell.length_c   1.000
_cell.angle_alpha   90.00
_cell.angle_beta   90.00
_cell.angle_gamma   90.00
#
_symmetry.space_group_name_H-M   'P 1'
#
loop_
_entity.id
_entity.type
_entity.pdbx_description
1 polymer ?
#
loop_
_entity_poly.entity_id
_entity_poly.type
_entity_poly.pdbx_seq_one_letter_code
_entity_poly.pdbx_strand_id
1 'polypeptide(L)' 'MALKELFSTDIGLLSLFTIGFVIVMAVYLIGFVRRHMKEDARQAR' A
#
# COMPACT_ATOMS: atom_id res chain seq x y z
N MET A 1 13.36 17.76 17.22
CA MET A 1 13.43 16.57 18.09
C MET A 1 12.35 15.52 17.77
N ALA A 2 11.24 15.88 17.11
CA ALA A 2 10.15 14.94 16.74
C ALA A 2 10.51 13.85 15.70
N LEU A 3 11.41 14.12 14.75
CA LEU A 3 11.82 13.12 13.75
C LEU A 3 12.57 11.95 14.40
N LYS A 4 13.33 12.20 15.47
CA LYS A 4 14.08 11.15 16.18
C LYS A 4 13.15 10.23 16.99
N GLU A 5 12.09 10.76 17.60
CA GLU A 5 11.10 9.94 18.31
C GLU A 5 10.30 9.04 17.36
N LEU A 6 10.02 9.49 16.14
CA LEU A 6 9.35 8.66 15.12
C LEU A 6 10.21 7.48 14.63
N PHE A 7 11.55 7.59 14.72
CA PHE A 7 12.46 6.51 14.33
C PHE A 7 13.03 5.71 15.52
N SER A 8 13.05 6.27 16.73
CA SER A 8 13.64 5.61 17.92
C SER A 8 12.63 4.94 18.85
N THR A 9 11.33 5.22 18.73
CA THR A 9 10.30 4.62 19.61
C THR A 9 9.63 3.45 18.89
N ASP A 10 9.36 2.33 19.59
CA ASP A 10 8.74 1.11 19.03
C ASP A 10 7.44 1.40 18.25
N ILE A 11 6.69 2.40 18.72
CA ILE A 11 5.45 2.89 18.09
C ILE A 11 5.72 3.52 16.72
N GLY A 12 6.82 4.25 16.58
CA GLY A 12 7.20 4.93 15.35
C GLY A 12 7.53 3.93 14.23
N LEU A 13 8.29 2.88 14.55
CA LEU A 13 8.63 1.83 13.58
C LEU A 13 7.39 1.02 13.14
N LEU A 14 6.52 0.64 14.09
CA LEU A 14 5.25 -0.03 13.82
C LEU A 14 4.31 0.83 12.95
N SER A 15 4.24 2.13 13.23
CA SER A 15 3.43 3.06 12.44
C SER A 15 3.97 3.21 11.01
N LEU A 16 5.29 3.27 10.85
CA LEU A 16 5.94 3.35 9.54
C LEU A 16 5.69 2.07 8.74
N PHE A 17 5.78 0.91 9.39
CA PHE A 17 5.47 -0.38 8.80
C PHE A 17 4.00 -0.47 8.36
N THR A 18 3.09 0.02 9.20
CA THR A 18 1.65 0.05 8.91
C THR A 18 1.34 0.94 7.71
N ILE A 19 1.89 2.17 7.69
CA ILE A 19 1.73 3.10 6.57
C ILE A 19 2.30 2.49 5.29
N GLY A 20 3.50 1.91 5.35
CA GLY A 20 4.11 1.21 4.21
C GLY A 20 3.25 0.05 3.71
N PHE A 21 2.73 -0.78 4.62
CA PHE A 21 1.85 -1.90 4.28
C PHE A 21 0.57 -1.45 3.60
N VAL A 22 -0.10 -0.40 4.11
CA VAL A 22 -1.31 0.17 3.51
C VAL A 22 -1.04 0.73 2.12
N ILE A 23 0.09 1.42 1.92
CA ILE A 23 0.47 1.94 0.59
C ILE A 23 0.69 0.78 -0.40
N VAL A 24 1.43 -0.26 0.00
CA VAL A 24 1.65 -1.44 -0.84
C VAL A 24 0.32 -2.12 -1.18
N MET A 25 -0.55 -2.29 -0.20
CA MET A 25 -1.88 -2.88 -0.39
C MET A 25 -2.74 -2.05 -1.36
N ALA A 26 -2.72 -0.73 -1.24
CA ALA A 26 -3.46 0.16 -2.14
C ALA A 26 -2.94 0.04 -3.59
N VAL A 27 -1.61 0.06 -3.77
CA VAL A 27 -0.99 -0.13 -5.10
C VAL A 27 -1.30 -1.51 -5.66
N TYR A 28 -1.24 -2.55 -4.83
CA TYR A 28 -1.57 -3.91 -5.22
C TYR A 28 -3.03 -4.04 -5.67
N LEU A 29 -3.98 -3.49 -4.91
CA LEU A 29 -5.41 -3.48 -5.24
C LEU A 29 -5.68 -2.71 -6.53
N ILE A 30 -5.10 -1.52 -6.71
CA ILE A 30 -5.24 -0.74 -7.95
C ILE A 30 -4.66 -1.53 -9.13
N GLY A 31 -3.50 -2.16 -8.97
CA GLY A 31 -2.90 -3.01 -9.99
C GLY A 31 -3.76 -4.23 -10.32
N PHE A 32 -4.28 -4.90 -9.30
CA PHE A 32 -5.15 -6.06 -9.41
C PHE A 32 -6.45 -5.71 -10.15
N VAL A 33 -7.16 -4.67 -9.70
CA VAL A 33 -8.39 -4.19 -10.35
C VAL A 33 -8.12 -3.76 -11.78
N ARG A 34 -7.02 -3.05 -12.06
CA ARG A 34 -6.68 -2.64 -13.44
C ARG A 34 -6.32 -3.81 -14.35
N ARG A 35 -5.72 -4.89 -13.82
CA ARG A 35 -5.48 -6.12 -14.58
C ARG A 35 -6.78 -6.87 -14.82
N HIS A 36 -7.62 -7.01 -13.79
CA HIS A 36 -8.90 -7.71 -13.88
C HIS A 36 -9.88 -7.00 -14.83
N MET A 37 -10.00 -5.68 -14.74
CA MET A 37 -10.80 -4.89 -15.70
C MET A 37 -10.28 -4.98 -17.14
N LYS A 38 -8.97 -5.17 -17.34
CA LYS A 38 -8.39 -5.38 -18.68
C LYS A 38 -8.63 -6.79 -19.23
N GLU A 39 -8.91 -7.75 -18.36
CA GLU A 39 -9.35 -9.10 -18.74
C GLU A 39 -10.85 -9.10 -19.05
N ASP A 40 -11.67 -8.43 -18.25
CA ASP A 40 -13.10 -8.26 -18.51
C ASP A 40 -13.37 -7.48 -19.81
N ALA A 41 -12.62 -6.40 -20.05
CA ALA A 41 -12.71 -5.64 -21.31
C ALA A 41 -12.20 -6.42 -22.54
N ARG A 42 -11.41 -7.48 -22.34
CA ARG A 42 -10.94 -8.36 -23.43
C ARG A 42 -11.87 -9.55 -23.67
N GLN A 43 -12.56 -10.03 -22.64
CA GLN A 43 -13.58 -11.09 -22.77
C GLN A 43 -14.94 -10.56 -23.22
N ALA A 44 -15.19 -9.25 -23.14
CA ALA A 44 -16.38 -8.63 -23.70
C ALA A 44 -16.34 -8.41 -25.23
N ARG A 45 -15.41 -9.05 -25.96
CA ARG A 45 -15.29 -8.96 -27.42
C ARG A 45 -15.64 -10.27 -28.11
#